data_AF-A0A960BPZ2-F1
#
_entry.id   AF-A0A960BPZ2-F1
#
_cell.length_a   1.000
_cell.length_b   1.000
_cell.length_c   1.000
_cell.angle_alpha   90.00
_cell.angle_beta   90.00
_cell.angle_gamma   90.00
#
_symmetry.space_group_name_H-M   'P 1'
#
loop_
_entity.id
_entity.type
_entity.pdbx_description
1 polymer ?
#
loop_
_entity_poly.entity_id
_entity_poly.type
_entity_poly.pdbx_seq_one_letter_code
_entity_poly.pdbx_strand_id
1 'polypeptide(L)'
;MKARVIVCSDSAAAGHTEDTTGPVLVAGLQELGCDVDGPAVVPDDVAAIADAIAAAEADVIVCTGGTGLGPRDVTPDAVLSLIERELPGFGEAFRARGRAQTPLADLSRAVAGTRAGTLLVAIPGSHGAVADGLAVLGPLLEHAHHVIAGADHRGLVRSTPITTAELEAAVRRPDAGAIVVFEGRVRDHDHGRAVESLTYEGHPDSDAVLRAVVAEALEQPGVIAAASLHRVGDLALGDLAFAAAVSAAHRGEAFAACAWLVDAVKERLPVWKLQRFTDGTQEWVNCA
;
A
#
# COMPACT_ATOMS: atom_id res chain seq x y z
N MET A 1 6.97 6.10 -7.05
CA MET A 1 5.76 5.30 -7.33
C MET A 1 5.67 5.11 -8.83
N LYS A 2 5.53 3.89 -9.33
CA LYS A 2 5.34 3.62 -10.77
C LYS A 2 3.89 3.85 -11.16
N ALA A 3 3.67 4.57 -12.26
CA ALA A 3 2.33 4.80 -12.78
C ALA A 3 2.24 4.42 -14.27
N ARG A 4 1.04 4.05 -14.70
CA ARG A 4 0.71 3.78 -16.11
C ARG A 4 -0.48 4.63 -16.52
N VAL A 5 -0.37 5.24 -17.70
CA VAL A 5 -1.50 5.87 -18.38
C VAL A 5 -2.01 4.98 -19.52
N ILE A 6 -3.32 4.75 -19.53
CA ILE A 6 -4.02 4.02 -20.60
C ILE A 6 -5.11 4.92 -21.18
N VAL A 7 -5.11 5.10 -22.49
CA VAL A 7 -6.10 5.89 -23.22
C VAL A 7 -7.03 4.92 -23.94
N CYS A 8 -8.31 4.98 -23.59
CA CYS A 8 -9.37 4.16 -24.16
C CYS A 8 -10.09 4.98 -25.24
N SER A 9 -9.84 4.64 -26.50
CA SER A 9 -10.47 5.30 -27.65
C SER A 9 -10.35 4.44 -28.92
N ASP A 10 -11.49 4.08 -29.50
CA ASP A 10 -11.55 3.41 -30.81
C ASP A 10 -10.83 4.21 -31.92
N SER A 11 -11.04 5.53 -31.95
CA SER A 11 -10.50 6.40 -32.99
C SER A 11 -8.99 6.58 -32.88
N ALA A 12 -8.47 6.76 -31.67
CA ALA A 12 -7.03 6.88 -31.44
C ALA A 12 -6.32 5.54 -31.63
N ALA A 13 -6.92 4.43 -31.17
CA ALA A 13 -6.36 3.09 -31.37
C ALA A 13 -6.29 2.70 -32.86
N ALA A 14 -7.25 3.16 -33.68
CA ALA A 14 -7.23 2.97 -35.13
C ALA A 14 -6.31 3.95 -35.88
N GLY A 15 -5.68 4.90 -35.19
CA GLY A 15 -4.82 5.92 -35.79
C GLY A 15 -5.56 7.00 -36.59
N HIS A 16 -6.88 7.13 -36.42
CA HIS A 16 -7.69 8.13 -37.10
C HIS A 16 -7.59 9.52 -36.46
N THR A 17 -7.30 9.56 -35.15
CA THR A 17 -7.14 10.80 -34.39
C THR A 17 -5.90 10.70 -33.50
N GLU A 18 -5.16 11.78 -33.38
CA GLU A 18 -4.07 11.89 -32.41
C GLU A 18 -4.65 12.06 -31.00
N ASP A 19 -4.09 11.33 -30.03
CA ASP A 19 -4.43 11.51 -28.63
C ASP A 19 -3.76 12.78 -28.08
N THR A 20 -4.57 13.61 -27.43
CA THR A 20 -4.09 14.87 -26.81
C THR A 20 -4.21 14.86 -25.29
N THR A 21 -4.92 13.89 -24.69
CA THR A 21 -5.16 13.84 -23.25
C THR A 21 -4.20 12.93 -22.52
N GLY A 22 -3.74 11.82 -23.14
CA GLY A 22 -2.72 10.94 -22.58
C GLY A 22 -1.43 11.67 -22.21
N PRO A 23 -0.83 12.50 -23.09
CA PRO A 23 0.38 13.27 -22.75
C PRO A 23 0.19 14.22 -21.57
N VAL A 24 -0.99 14.84 -21.44
CA VAL A 24 -1.31 15.74 -20.31
C VAL A 24 -1.41 14.97 -19.01
N LEU A 25 -2.04 13.80 -19.03
CA LEU A 25 -2.16 12.94 -17.86
C LEU A 25 -0.80 12.37 -17.42
N VAL A 26 0.07 12.02 -18.38
CA VAL A 26 1.46 11.61 -18.09
C VAL A 26 2.22 12.75 -17.40
N ALA A 27 2.21 13.95 -17.99
CA ALA A 27 2.90 15.11 -17.41
C ALA A 27 2.39 15.45 -16.01
N GLY A 28 1.07 15.45 -15.80
CA GLY A 28 0.48 15.73 -14.49
C GLY A 28 0.84 14.68 -13.43
N LEU A 29 0.88 13.40 -13.79
CA LEU A 29 1.32 12.36 -12.85
C LEU A 29 2.82 12.46 -12.52
N GLN A 30 3.65 12.89 -13.48
CA GLN A 30 5.07 13.17 -13.24
C GLN A 30 5.26 14.36 -12.28
N GLU A 31 4.46 15.43 -12.44
CA GLU A 31 4.44 16.56 -11.50
C GLU A 31 4.04 16.16 -10.07
N LEU A 32 3.18 15.13 -9.96
CA LEU A 32 2.81 14.50 -8.68
C LEU A 32 3.87 13.50 -8.16
N GLY A 33 5.03 13.40 -8.80
CA GLY A 33 6.16 12.58 -8.34
C GLY A 33 6.13 11.11 -8.76
N CYS A 34 5.31 10.76 -9.75
CA CYS A 34 5.28 9.39 -10.29
C CYS A 34 6.35 9.16 -11.36
N ASP A 35 6.88 7.94 -11.40
CA ASP A 35 7.62 7.40 -12.54
C ASP A 35 6.60 6.80 -13.53
N VAL A 36 6.32 7.50 -14.63
CA VAL A 36 5.15 7.22 -15.48
C VAL A 36 5.57 6.56 -16.80
N ASP A 37 4.96 5.41 -17.10
CA ASP A 37 5.01 4.76 -18.41
C ASP A 37 3.72 5.01 -19.21
N GLY A 38 3.83 5.12 -20.53
CA GLY A 38 2.73 5.42 -21.45
C GLY A 38 2.76 6.82 -22.09
N PRO A 39 1.65 7.28 -22.70
CA PRO A 39 0.35 6.64 -22.70
C PRO A 39 0.31 5.41 -23.62
N ALA A 40 -0.31 4.32 -23.16
CA ALA A 40 -0.72 3.22 -24.03
C ALA A 40 -2.13 3.49 -24.56
N VAL A 41 -2.36 3.35 -25.87
CA VAL A 41 -3.67 3.57 -26.48
C VAL A 41 -4.32 2.23 -26.82
N VAL A 42 -5.56 2.02 -26.38
CA VAL A 42 -6.34 0.79 -26.61
C VAL A 42 -7.75 1.12 -27.12
N PRO A 43 -8.39 0.23 -27.90
CA PRO A 43 -9.77 0.42 -28.32
C PRO A 43 -10.73 0.35 -27.13
N ASP A 44 -11.96 0.85 -27.33
CA ASP A 44 -13.04 0.81 -26.34
C ASP A 44 -13.64 -0.61 -26.25
N ASP A 45 -12.85 -1.54 -25.73
CA ASP A 45 -13.16 -2.95 -25.59
C ASP A 45 -12.74 -3.46 -24.21
N VAL A 46 -13.62 -4.20 -23.54
CA VAL A 46 -13.40 -4.67 -22.17
C VAL A 46 -12.16 -5.56 -22.07
N ALA A 47 -11.96 -6.47 -23.03
CA ALA A 47 -10.82 -7.37 -23.00
C ALA A 47 -9.51 -6.62 -23.28
N ALA A 48 -9.50 -5.73 -24.28
CA ALA A 48 -8.32 -4.92 -24.60
C ALA A 48 -7.89 -4.02 -23.43
N ILE A 49 -8.85 -3.42 -22.72
CA ILE A 49 -8.58 -2.59 -21.53
C ILE A 49 -8.04 -3.47 -20.39
N ALA A 50 -8.65 -4.63 -20.15
CA ALA A 50 -8.21 -5.55 -19.12
C ALA A 50 -6.80 -6.10 -19.38
N ASP A 51 -6.48 -6.46 -20.62
CA ASP A 51 -5.16 -6.94 -21.03
C ASP A 51 -4.09 -5.86 -20.83
N ALA A 52 -4.39 -4.61 -21.20
CA ALA A 52 -3.47 -3.49 -20.98
C ALA A 52 -3.25 -3.18 -19.49
N ILE A 53 -4.29 -3.28 -18.67
CA ILE A 53 -4.19 -3.17 -17.21
C ILE A 53 -3.36 -4.33 -16.63
N ALA A 54 -3.54 -5.56 -17.13
CA ALA A 54 -2.83 -6.74 -16.65
C ALA A 54 -1.34 -6.72 -17.03
N ALA A 55 -0.99 -6.18 -18.21
CA ALA A 55 0.37 -6.05 -18.68
C ALA A 55 1.16 -4.91 -18.02
N ALA A 56 0.49 -4.01 -17.29
CA ALA A 56 1.13 -2.87 -16.66
C ALA A 56 1.71 -3.24 -15.29
N GLU A 57 3.04 -3.18 -15.16
CA GLU A 57 3.74 -3.23 -13.87
C GLU A 57 3.76 -1.84 -13.22
N ALA A 58 2.66 -1.46 -12.58
CA ALA A 58 2.49 -0.14 -11.95
C ALA A 58 1.77 -0.19 -10.59
N ASP A 59 2.11 0.75 -9.72
CA ASP A 59 1.41 1.01 -8.46
C ASP A 59 0.08 1.74 -8.71
N VAL A 60 0.06 2.60 -9.74
CA VAL A 60 -1.13 3.39 -10.11
C VAL A 60 -1.38 3.25 -11.60
N ILE A 61 -2.60 2.91 -11.99
CA ILE A 61 -3.02 2.84 -13.38
C ILE A 61 -4.22 3.78 -13.57
N VAL A 62 -4.06 4.75 -14.46
CA VAL A 62 -5.13 5.70 -14.81
C VAL A 62 -5.55 5.46 -16.25
N CYS A 63 -6.79 4.98 -16.40
CA CYS A 63 -7.48 4.88 -17.67
C CYS A 63 -8.26 6.18 -17.94
N THR A 64 -8.17 6.70 -19.17
CA THR A 64 -8.91 7.89 -19.59
C THR A 64 -9.65 7.64 -20.91
N GLY A 65 -10.90 8.09 -20.99
CA GLY A 65 -11.78 7.85 -22.15
C GLY A 65 -12.72 6.66 -21.97
N GLY A 66 -13.67 6.49 -22.89
CA GLY A 66 -14.67 5.40 -22.85
C GLY A 66 -15.57 5.38 -21.60
N THR A 67 -15.84 6.53 -20.96
CA THR A 67 -16.64 6.63 -19.72
C THR A 67 -18.01 7.30 -19.90
N GLY A 68 -18.40 7.64 -21.13
CA GLY A 68 -19.70 8.25 -21.43
C GLY A 68 -20.89 7.31 -21.21
N LEU A 69 -22.04 7.66 -21.80
CA LEU A 69 -23.29 6.89 -21.71
C LEU A 69 -23.57 6.02 -22.96
N GLY A 70 -22.68 6.08 -23.95
CA GLY A 70 -22.82 5.32 -25.19
C GLY A 70 -22.50 3.84 -25.00
N PRO A 71 -22.95 2.98 -25.92
CA PRO A 71 -22.74 1.53 -25.83
C PRO A 71 -21.27 1.10 -26.00
N ARG A 72 -20.41 2.00 -26.47
CA ARG A 72 -18.95 1.80 -26.56
C ARG A 72 -18.22 2.30 -25.31
N ASP A 73 -18.86 3.08 -24.46
CA ASP A 73 -18.22 3.56 -23.24
C ASP A 73 -18.17 2.42 -22.21
N VAL A 74 -17.08 1.65 -22.18
CA VAL A 74 -16.95 0.44 -21.36
C VAL A 74 -15.82 0.50 -20.33
N THR A 75 -15.05 1.60 -20.29
CA THR A 75 -13.88 1.71 -19.40
C THR A 75 -14.23 1.58 -17.92
N PRO A 76 -15.30 2.21 -17.39
CA PRO A 76 -15.70 2.03 -16.00
C PRO A 76 -16.07 0.57 -15.70
N ASP A 77 -16.79 -0.08 -16.60
CA ASP A 77 -17.25 -1.46 -16.45
C ASP A 77 -16.06 -2.44 -16.45
N ALA A 78 -15.09 -2.22 -17.34
CA ALA A 78 -13.84 -2.97 -17.38
C ALA A 78 -13.05 -2.81 -16.07
N VAL A 79 -12.88 -1.58 -15.57
CA VAL A 79 -12.20 -1.32 -14.29
C VAL A 79 -12.93 -1.96 -13.11
N LEU A 80 -14.25 -1.77 -13.00
CA LEU A 80 -15.07 -2.35 -11.93
C LEU A 80 -15.01 -3.89 -11.90
N SER A 81 -14.88 -4.53 -13.06
CA SER A 81 -14.75 -5.99 -13.15
C SER A 81 -13.41 -6.54 -12.64
N LEU A 82 -12.40 -5.68 -12.54
CA LEU A 82 -11.03 -6.07 -12.18
C LEU A 82 -10.66 -5.74 -10.73
N ILE A 83 -11.30 -4.73 -10.14
CA ILE A 83 -11.00 -4.30 -8.77
C ILE A 83 -11.53 -5.28 -7.73
N GLU A 84 -10.75 -5.50 -6.68
CA GLU A 84 -11.11 -6.31 -5.51
C GLU A 84 -11.86 -5.47 -4.46
N ARG A 85 -11.56 -4.17 -4.42
CA ARG A 85 -12.19 -3.21 -3.51
C ARG A 85 -12.40 -1.88 -4.21
N GLU A 86 -13.65 -1.47 -4.31
CA GLU A 86 -14.05 -0.17 -4.85
C GLU A 86 -13.75 0.97 -3.87
N LEU A 87 -13.42 2.14 -4.42
CA LEU A 87 -13.23 3.40 -3.72
C LEU A 87 -14.30 4.40 -4.16
N PRO A 88 -15.56 4.25 -3.72
CA PRO A 88 -16.69 5.07 -4.20
C PRO A 88 -16.47 6.57 -3.95
N GLY A 89 -15.76 6.92 -2.86
CA GLY A 89 -15.41 8.29 -2.52
C GLY A 89 -14.58 9.02 -3.59
N PHE A 90 -13.83 8.30 -4.44
CA PHE A 90 -13.14 8.91 -5.58
C PHE A 90 -14.14 9.48 -6.59
N GLY A 91 -15.13 8.67 -7.01
CA GLY A 91 -16.15 9.09 -7.96
C GLY A 91 -16.99 10.25 -7.41
N GLU A 92 -17.28 10.23 -6.10
CA GLU A 92 -17.95 11.34 -5.40
C GLU A 92 -17.14 12.64 -5.45
N ALA A 93 -15.86 12.58 -5.08
CA ALA A 93 -14.96 13.73 -5.10
C ALA A 93 -14.77 14.28 -6.53
N PHE A 94 -14.61 13.38 -7.50
CA PHE A 94 -14.50 13.72 -8.92
C PHE A 94 -15.73 14.49 -9.42
N ARG A 95 -16.94 13.95 -9.18
CA ARG A 95 -18.20 14.62 -9.56
C ARG A 95 -18.40 15.93 -8.81
N ALA A 96 -18.08 15.98 -7.52
CA ALA A 96 -18.17 17.20 -6.72
C ALA A 96 -17.30 18.32 -7.28
N ARG A 97 -16.08 18.00 -7.72
CA ARG A 97 -15.18 18.96 -8.35
C ARG A 97 -15.70 19.42 -9.72
N GLY A 98 -16.12 18.49 -10.57
CA GLY A 98 -16.66 18.82 -11.90
C GLY A 98 -17.95 19.67 -11.82
N ARG A 99 -18.79 19.45 -10.81
CA ARG A 99 -20.01 20.24 -10.57
C ARG A 99 -19.75 21.72 -10.35
N ALA A 100 -18.55 22.10 -9.88
CA ALA A 100 -18.18 23.51 -9.76
C ALA A 100 -18.06 24.21 -11.13
N GLN A 101 -17.88 23.44 -12.21
CA GLN A 101 -17.71 23.94 -13.58
C GLN A 101 -18.94 23.68 -14.45
N THR A 102 -19.58 22.50 -14.33
CA THR A 102 -20.75 22.13 -15.14
C THR A 102 -21.66 21.13 -14.43
N PRO A 103 -23.00 21.27 -14.55
CA PRO A 103 -23.93 20.27 -14.03
C PRO A 103 -23.82 18.91 -14.76
N LEU A 104 -23.26 18.88 -15.97
CA LEU A 104 -23.06 17.63 -16.72
C LEU A 104 -22.04 16.69 -16.05
N ALA A 105 -21.27 17.16 -15.08
CA ALA A 105 -20.33 16.34 -14.32
C ALA A 105 -21.00 15.15 -13.62
N ASP A 106 -22.29 15.28 -13.25
CA ASP A 106 -23.05 14.20 -12.62
C ASP A 106 -23.32 13.00 -13.55
N LEU A 107 -23.16 13.17 -14.87
CA LEU A 107 -23.21 12.06 -15.83
C LEU A 107 -21.94 11.22 -15.85
N SER A 108 -20.86 11.69 -15.20
CA SER A 108 -19.58 10.99 -15.17
C SER A 108 -19.70 9.66 -14.42
N ARG A 109 -19.27 8.58 -15.10
CA ARG A 109 -19.06 7.26 -14.53
C ARG A 109 -17.63 7.04 -14.07
N ALA A 110 -16.94 8.09 -13.62
CA ALA A 110 -15.61 7.96 -13.05
C ALA A 110 -15.63 7.04 -11.82
N VAL A 111 -14.69 6.10 -11.77
CA VAL A 111 -14.56 5.07 -10.74
C VAL A 111 -13.11 4.87 -10.35
N ALA A 112 -12.89 4.37 -9.14
CA ALA A 112 -11.57 3.91 -8.71
C ALA A 112 -11.70 2.70 -7.77
N GLY A 113 -10.62 1.94 -7.66
CA GLY A 113 -10.53 0.80 -6.77
C GLY A 113 -9.12 0.25 -6.70
N THR A 114 -8.95 -0.83 -5.95
CA THR A 114 -7.66 -1.51 -5.79
C THR A 114 -7.73 -2.94 -6.30
N ARG A 115 -6.64 -3.42 -6.89
CA ARG A 115 -6.45 -4.81 -7.36
C ARG A 115 -5.00 -5.21 -7.10
N ALA A 116 -4.77 -6.31 -6.38
CA ALA A 116 -3.42 -6.85 -6.14
C ALA A 116 -2.36 -5.80 -5.72
N GLY A 117 -2.76 -4.81 -4.92
CA GLY A 117 -1.86 -3.73 -4.49
C GLY A 117 -1.66 -2.60 -5.49
N THR A 118 -2.46 -2.49 -6.55
CA THR A 118 -2.45 -1.38 -7.53
C THR A 118 -3.72 -0.55 -7.41
N LEU A 119 -3.63 0.79 -7.45
CA LEU A 119 -4.78 1.69 -7.60
C LEU A 119 -5.15 1.81 -9.07
N LEU A 120 -6.39 1.44 -9.38
CA LEU A 120 -6.99 1.53 -10.69
C LEU A 120 -8.00 2.67 -10.70
N VAL A 121 -7.91 3.54 -11.70
CA VAL A 121 -8.76 4.73 -11.84
C VAL A 121 -9.24 4.82 -13.26
N ALA A 122 -10.53 5.06 -13.46
CA ALA A 122 -11.12 5.38 -14.76
C ALA A 122 -11.75 6.77 -14.69
N ILE A 123 -11.32 7.67 -15.58
CA ILE A 123 -11.82 9.04 -15.69
C ILE A 123 -12.22 9.40 -17.12
N PRO A 124 -13.10 10.39 -17.33
CA PRO A 124 -13.44 10.87 -18.67
C PRO A 124 -12.23 11.43 -19.45
N GLY A 125 -12.32 11.35 -20.78
CA GLY A 125 -11.26 11.71 -21.72
C GLY A 125 -11.24 13.17 -22.19
N SER A 126 -11.85 14.10 -21.46
CA SER A 126 -11.75 15.54 -21.77
C SER A 126 -10.61 16.18 -20.99
N HIS A 127 -10.00 17.23 -21.54
CA HIS A 127 -8.91 17.97 -20.87
C HIS A 127 -9.32 18.47 -19.47
N GLY A 128 -10.55 18.98 -19.33
CA GLY A 128 -11.07 19.40 -18.02
C GLY A 128 -11.22 18.23 -17.03
N ALA A 129 -11.68 17.07 -17.52
CA ALA A 129 -11.79 15.87 -16.69
C ALA A 129 -10.42 15.30 -16.27
N VAL A 130 -9.42 15.37 -17.14
CA VAL A 130 -8.03 15.02 -16.80
C VAL A 130 -7.48 15.94 -15.71
N ALA A 131 -7.68 17.25 -15.84
CA ALA A 131 -7.26 18.22 -14.82
C ALA A 131 -7.97 17.98 -13.48
N ASP A 132 -9.28 17.71 -13.49
CA ASP A 132 -10.04 17.38 -12.29
C ASP A 132 -9.58 16.05 -11.67
N GLY A 133 -9.31 15.04 -12.51
CA GLY A 133 -8.78 13.75 -12.10
C GLY A 133 -7.44 13.89 -11.39
N LEU A 134 -6.50 14.60 -11.98
CA LEU A 134 -5.19 14.88 -11.38
C LEU A 134 -5.31 15.62 -10.04
N ALA A 135 -6.19 16.61 -9.95
CA ALA A 135 -6.39 17.37 -8.72
C ALA A 135 -7.03 16.54 -7.59
N VAL A 136 -7.92 15.60 -7.92
CA VAL A 136 -8.48 14.64 -6.95
C VAL A 136 -7.44 13.58 -6.58
N LEU A 137 -6.65 13.12 -7.56
CA LEU A 137 -5.62 12.12 -7.35
C LEU A 137 -4.46 12.64 -6.48
N GLY A 138 -4.01 13.87 -6.63
CA GLY A 138 -2.83 14.39 -5.92
C GLY A 138 -2.80 14.05 -4.42
N PRO A 139 -3.80 14.48 -3.62
CA PRO A 139 -3.85 14.16 -2.19
C PRO A 139 -4.02 12.65 -1.91
N LEU A 140 -4.70 11.93 -2.81
CA LEU A 140 -4.89 10.49 -2.67
C LEU A 140 -3.59 9.74 -2.94
N LEU A 141 -2.80 10.16 -3.92
CA LEU A 141 -1.52 9.53 -4.29
C LEU A 141 -0.47 9.70 -3.20
N GLU A 142 -0.45 10.83 -2.50
CA GLU A 142 0.39 11.03 -1.32
C GLU A 142 0.11 9.97 -0.24
N HIS A 143 -1.17 9.70 0.04
CA HIS A 143 -1.57 8.66 0.99
C HIS A 143 -1.44 7.24 0.41
N ALA A 144 -1.81 7.06 -0.86
CA ALA A 144 -1.82 5.78 -1.53
C ALA A 144 -0.40 5.26 -1.80
N HIS A 145 0.59 6.13 -1.96
CA HIS A 145 2.01 5.75 -2.00
C HIS A 145 2.42 4.94 -0.76
N HIS A 146 1.85 5.27 0.41
CA HIS A 146 2.04 4.52 1.65
C HIS A 146 1.24 3.21 1.69
N VAL A 147 0.19 3.05 0.88
CA VAL A 147 -0.72 1.88 0.98
C VAL A 147 -0.47 0.85 -0.14
N ILE A 148 -0.05 1.29 -1.32
CA ILE A 148 -0.07 0.53 -2.59
C ILE A 148 1.29 -0.08 -2.95
N ALA A 149 2.41 0.54 -2.57
CA ALA A 149 3.75 0.00 -2.81
C ALA A 149 4.09 -1.28 -1.99
N GLY A 150 3.09 -2.05 -1.55
CA GLY A 150 3.22 -3.18 -0.64
C GLY A 150 3.80 -2.78 0.70
N ALA A 151 3.42 -1.61 1.22
CA ALA A 151 4.11 -0.92 2.29
C ALA A 151 3.18 -0.32 3.34
N ASP A 152 2.19 -1.03 3.89
CA ASP A 152 2.32 -1.24 5.34
C ASP A 152 1.67 -2.50 5.92
N HIS A 153 2.28 -3.66 5.65
CA HIS A 153 2.51 -4.66 6.71
C HIS A 153 3.89 -4.45 7.35
N ARG A 154 4.49 -3.27 7.18
CA ARG A 154 5.86 -2.98 7.55
C ARG A 154 5.92 -2.43 8.97
N GLY A 155 4.80 -2.03 9.57
CA GLY A 155 4.62 -1.89 11.00
C GLY A 155 3.18 -2.20 11.41
N LEU A 156 2.84 -3.47 11.67
CA LEU A 156 1.48 -3.86 12.05
C LEU A 156 1.44 -4.64 13.38
N VAL A 157 0.44 -4.31 14.21
CA VAL A 157 0.07 -5.08 15.38
C VAL A 157 -1.22 -5.84 15.10
N ARG A 158 -1.20 -7.18 15.20
CA ARG A 158 -2.38 -8.01 14.90
C ARG A 158 -2.52 -9.18 15.86
N SER A 159 -3.72 -9.74 15.97
CA SER A 159 -3.97 -10.92 16.82
C SER A 159 -3.69 -12.26 16.14
N THR A 160 -3.56 -12.27 14.82
CA THR A 160 -3.31 -13.48 14.03
C THR A 160 -1.82 -13.86 14.01
N PRO A 161 -1.47 -15.14 13.82
CA PRO A 161 -0.08 -15.60 13.74
C PRO A 161 0.75 -14.80 12.73
N ILE A 162 2.01 -14.52 13.07
CA ILE A 162 3.01 -13.87 12.20
C ILE A 162 4.13 -14.85 11.87
N THR A 163 4.83 -14.63 10.76
CA THR A 163 5.92 -15.49 10.28
C THR A 163 7.10 -14.66 9.79
N THR A 164 8.32 -15.19 9.90
CA THR A 164 9.50 -14.52 9.33
C THR A 164 9.54 -14.56 7.81
N ALA A 165 8.91 -15.55 7.18
CA ALA A 165 8.78 -15.63 5.73
C ALA A 165 7.99 -14.44 5.16
N GLU A 166 6.93 -13.98 5.84
CA GLU A 166 6.16 -12.81 5.37
C GLU A 166 6.97 -11.52 5.48
N LEU A 167 7.78 -11.35 6.53
CA LEU A 167 8.68 -10.20 6.67
C LEU A 167 9.82 -10.23 5.66
N GLU A 168 10.46 -11.39 5.47
CA GLU A 168 11.53 -11.56 4.49
C GLU A 168 11.04 -11.20 3.08
N ALA A 169 9.84 -11.68 2.71
CA ALA A 169 9.21 -11.34 1.44
C ALA A 169 8.95 -9.83 1.32
N ALA A 170 8.49 -9.17 2.39
CA ALA A 170 8.20 -7.74 2.40
C ALA A 170 9.44 -6.85 2.15
N VAL A 171 10.61 -7.27 2.62
CA VAL A 171 11.87 -6.50 2.48
C VAL A 171 12.75 -6.96 1.33
N ARG A 172 12.42 -8.05 0.64
CA ARG A 172 13.21 -8.52 -0.50
C ARG A 172 13.22 -7.49 -1.63
N ARG A 173 14.41 -7.15 -2.11
CA ARG A 173 14.62 -6.27 -3.26
C ARG A 173 15.73 -6.81 -4.17
N PRO A 174 15.66 -6.64 -5.50
CA PRO A 174 16.69 -7.13 -6.43
C PRO A 174 18.08 -6.52 -6.21
N ASP A 175 18.12 -5.30 -5.66
CA ASP A 175 19.33 -4.52 -5.35
C ASP A 175 19.84 -4.72 -3.91
N ALA A 176 19.18 -5.55 -3.10
CA ALA A 176 19.62 -5.86 -1.75
C ALA A 176 20.72 -6.94 -1.72
N GLY A 177 21.89 -6.59 -1.20
CA GLY A 177 23.00 -7.52 -0.98
C GLY A 177 22.89 -8.30 0.34
N ALA A 178 21.99 -7.89 1.25
CA ALA A 178 21.71 -8.59 2.49
C ALA A 178 20.29 -8.37 2.97
N ILE A 179 19.74 -9.38 3.64
CA ILE A 179 18.49 -9.31 4.42
C ILE A 179 18.80 -9.85 5.82
N VAL A 180 18.41 -9.11 6.84
CA VAL A 180 18.49 -9.53 8.25
C VAL A 180 17.08 -9.62 8.79
N VAL A 181 16.78 -10.73 9.47
CA VAL A 181 15.50 -10.97 10.14
C VAL A 181 15.74 -11.29 11.61
N PHE A 182 15.00 -10.63 12.49
CA PHE A 182 15.00 -10.82 13.94
C PHE A 182 13.70 -11.48 14.39
N GLU A 183 13.80 -12.38 15.36
CA GLU A 183 12.67 -13.07 15.99
C GLU A 183 12.65 -12.86 17.51
N GLY A 184 11.57 -12.26 18.01
CA GLY A 184 11.20 -12.22 19.42
C GLY A 184 10.16 -13.29 19.72
N ARG A 185 10.61 -14.43 20.25
CA ARG A 185 9.74 -15.55 20.64
C ARG A 185 9.41 -15.54 22.12
N VAL A 186 8.23 -16.05 22.44
CA VAL A 186 7.80 -16.31 23.81
C VAL A 186 8.67 -17.39 24.43
N ARG A 187 9.30 -17.08 25.57
CA ARG A 187 10.15 -17.99 26.35
C ARG A 187 9.45 -18.41 27.64
N ASP A 188 9.90 -19.53 28.18
CA ASP A 188 9.33 -20.21 29.35
C ASP A 188 9.84 -19.69 30.70
N HIS A 189 10.70 -18.67 30.72
CA HIS A 189 11.24 -18.07 31.94
C HIS A 189 11.20 -16.54 31.82
N ASP A 190 10.62 -15.86 32.80
CA ASP A 190 10.87 -14.44 33.06
C ASP A 190 11.32 -14.29 34.52
N HIS A 191 12.50 -13.69 34.72
CA HIS A 191 13.15 -13.51 36.04
C HIS A 191 13.17 -14.76 36.97
N GLY A 192 13.21 -15.98 36.41
CA GLY A 192 13.31 -17.23 37.16
C GLY A 192 11.97 -17.83 37.64
N ARG A 193 10.82 -17.32 37.19
CA ARG A 193 9.48 -17.90 37.46
C ARG A 193 8.91 -18.56 36.21
N ALA A 194 8.23 -19.71 36.40
CA ALA A 194 7.56 -20.44 35.32
C ALA A 194 6.27 -19.71 34.91
N VAL A 195 6.10 -19.47 33.60
CA VAL A 195 4.96 -18.76 33.01
C VAL A 195 4.08 -19.76 32.25
N GLU A 196 2.77 -19.76 32.52
CA GLU A 196 1.81 -20.70 31.90
C GLU A 196 1.25 -20.16 30.59
N SER A 197 1.02 -18.85 30.51
CA SER A 197 0.62 -18.15 29.28
C SER A 197 0.96 -16.65 29.35
N LEU A 198 1.13 -16.04 28.18
CA LEU A 198 1.31 -14.59 28.01
C LEU A 198 0.17 -14.05 27.15
N THR A 199 -0.53 -13.04 27.67
CA THR A 199 -1.48 -12.25 26.89
C THR A 199 -0.83 -10.90 26.58
N TYR A 200 -0.72 -10.56 25.29
CA TYR A 200 -0.27 -9.25 24.85
C TYR A 200 -1.47 -8.36 24.53
N GLU A 201 -1.52 -7.16 25.07
CA GLU A 201 -2.52 -6.14 24.71
C GLU A 201 -1.83 -4.93 24.07
N GLY A 202 -2.31 -4.54 22.90
CA GLY A 202 -1.83 -3.34 22.21
C GLY A 202 -2.76 -2.16 22.43
N HIS A 203 -2.20 -0.97 22.64
CA HIS A 203 -2.95 0.29 22.57
C HIS A 203 -3.57 0.46 21.16
N PRO A 204 -4.72 1.15 21.02
CA PRO A 204 -5.27 1.50 19.70
C PRO A 204 -4.28 2.18 18.76
N ASP A 205 -3.29 2.90 19.30
CA ASP A 205 -2.27 3.61 18.51
C ASP A 205 -1.04 2.75 18.17
N SER A 206 -0.97 1.49 18.61
CA SER A 206 0.23 0.64 18.43
C SER A 206 0.62 0.51 16.96
N ASP A 207 -0.37 0.38 16.09
CA ASP A 207 -0.18 0.36 14.64
C ASP A 207 0.48 1.65 14.14
N ALA A 208 -0.03 2.81 14.55
CA ALA A 208 0.52 4.10 14.12
C ALA A 208 1.96 4.29 14.61
N VAL A 209 2.24 3.89 15.85
CA VAL A 209 3.59 3.96 16.43
C VAL A 209 4.55 3.02 15.71
N LEU A 210 4.15 1.77 15.45
CA LEU A 210 5.00 0.79 14.79
C LEU A 210 5.35 1.23 13.35
N ARG A 211 4.37 1.79 12.62
CA ARG A 211 4.60 2.39 11.30
C ARG A 211 5.61 3.54 11.36
N ALA A 212 5.48 4.44 12.33
CA ALA A 212 6.41 5.56 12.48
C ALA A 212 7.86 5.08 12.74
N VAL A 213 8.05 4.09 13.62
CA VAL A 213 9.36 3.50 13.89
C VAL A 213 9.97 2.86 12.64
N VAL A 214 9.15 2.19 11.83
CA VAL A 214 9.62 1.54 10.60
C VAL A 214 9.98 2.56 9.53
N ALA A 215 9.23 3.65 9.42
CA ALA A 215 9.58 4.76 8.54
C ALA A 215 10.96 5.35 8.89
N GLU A 216 11.25 5.53 10.17
CA GLU A 216 12.57 5.97 10.63
C GLU A 216 13.68 4.92 10.36
N ALA A 217 13.35 3.63 10.36
CA ALA A 217 14.32 2.59 9.97
C ALA A 217 14.70 2.68 8.49
N LEU A 218 13.79 3.12 7.61
CA LEU A 218 14.07 3.35 6.20
C LEU A 218 15.01 4.54 5.96
N GLU A 219 15.05 5.48 6.90
CA GLU A 219 15.96 6.63 6.85
C GLU A 219 17.39 6.28 7.31
N GLN A 220 17.60 5.07 7.84
CA GLN A 220 18.94 4.62 8.24
C GLN A 220 19.86 4.44 7.01
N PRO A 221 21.15 4.79 7.11
CA PRO A 221 22.08 4.69 5.99
C PRO A 221 22.15 3.28 5.38
N GLY A 222 21.97 3.21 4.05
CA GLY A 222 22.11 1.97 3.28
C GLY A 222 20.88 1.05 3.31
N VAL A 223 19.81 1.42 4.02
CA VAL A 223 18.56 0.65 4.04
C VAL A 223 17.80 0.80 2.73
N ILE A 224 17.35 -0.33 2.19
CA ILE A 224 16.53 -0.40 0.98
C ILE A 224 15.06 -0.68 1.36
N ALA A 225 14.83 -1.56 2.34
CA ALA A 225 13.50 -1.81 2.89
C ALA A 225 13.57 -2.25 4.36
N ALA A 226 12.52 -1.95 5.13
CA ALA A 226 12.34 -2.36 6.52
C ALA A 226 10.89 -2.80 6.75
N ALA A 227 10.69 -3.76 7.66
CA ALA A 227 9.38 -4.25 8.07
C ALA A 227 9.41 -4.80 9.51
N SER A 228 8.29 -4.76 10.19
CA SER A 228 8.12 -5.18 11.58
C SER A 228 6.68 -5.59 11.84
N LEU A 229 6.48 -6.71 12.53
CA LEU A 229 5.17 -7.19 12.96
C LEU A 229 5.19 -7.52 14.45
N HIS A 230 4.11 -7.18 15.14
CA HIS A 230 3.88 -7.59 16.51
C HIS A 230 2.55 -8.35 16.62
N ARG A 231 2.57 -9.49 17.30
CA ARG A 231 1.37 -10.27 17.59
C ARG A 231 0.84 -9.91 18.98
N VAL A 232 -0.47 -9.70 19.08
CA VAL A 232 -1.21 -9.47 20.33
C VAL A 232 -2.22 -10.60 20.57
N GLY A 233 -2.85 -10.63 21.74
CA GLY A 233 -3.72 -11.70 22.19
C GLY A 233 -2.96 -12.78 22.96
N ASP A 234 -3.53 -13.99 23.01
CA ASP A 234 -2.95 -15.11 23.75
C ASP A 234 -1.89 -15.83 22.90
N LEU A 235 -0.68 -15.93 23.44
CA LEU A 235 0.46 -16.59 22.80
C LEU A 235 0.96 -17.76 23.66
N ALA A 236 1.30 -18.86 22.99
CA ALA A 236 1.89 -20.04 23.61
C ALA A 236 3.42 -19.92 23.70
N LEU A 237 4.04 -20.75 24.53
CA LEU A 237 5.50 -20.88 24.57
C LEU A 237 6.06 -21.26 23.18
N GLY A 238 7.08 -20.53 22.72
CA GLY A 238 7.68 -20.69 21.39
C GLY A 238 7.01 -19.88 20.28
N ASP A 239 5.83 -19.30 20.51
CA ASP A 239 5.16 -18.45 19.52
C ASP A 239 6.01 -17.22 19.20
N LEU A 240 5.94 -16.79 17.93
CA LEU A 240 6.54 -15.55 17.48
C LEU A 240 5.64 -14.38 17.92
N ALA A 241 6.13 -13.61 18.90
CA ALA A 241 5.44 -12.44 19.42
C ALA A 241 5.78 -11.19 18.63
N PHE A 242 7.02 -11.10 18.16
CA PHE A 242 7.55 -9.91 17.51
C PHE A 242 8.58 -10.32 16.47
N ALA A 243 8.59 -9.67 15.31
CA ALA A 243 9.61 -9.87 14.30
C ALA A 243 9.95 -8.54 13.62
N ALA A 244 11.20 -8.39 13.20
CA ALA A 244 11.67 -7.26 12.42
C ALA A 244 12.56 -7.75 11.27
N ALA A 245 12.53 -7.10 10.13
CA ALA A 245 13.36 -7.42 8.98
C ALA A 245 13.83 -6.15 8.29
N VAL A 246 15.07 -6.16 7.80
CA VAL A 246 15.68 -5.06 7.05
C VAL A 246 16.50 -5.63 5.90
N SER A 247 16.43 -4.99 4.74
CA SER A 247 17.31 -5.23 3.61
C SER A 247 18.17 -4.01 3.30
N ALA A 248 19.41 -4.26 2.89
CA ALA A 248 20.40 -3.24 2.57
C ALA A 248 21.33 -3.70 1.45
N ALA A 249 22.03 -2.75 0.83
CA ALA A 249 23.06 -3.06 -0.17
C ALA A 249 24.21 -3.87 0.45
N HIS A 250 24.54 -3.61 1.72
CA HIS A 250 25.59 -4.30 2.44
C HIS A 250 25.13 -4.87 3.78
N ARG A 251 25.69 -6.03 4.17
CA ARG A 251 25.35 -6.72 5.43
C ARG A 251 25.53 -5.86 6.69
N GLY A 252 26.52 -4.97 6.70
CA GLY A 252 26.80 -4.12 7.86
C GLY A 252 25.64 -3.17 8.17
N GLU A 253 25.12 -2.52 7.13
CA GLU A 253 23.96 -1.63 7.20
C GLU A 253 22.71 -2.41 7.60
N ALA A 254 22.47 -3.59 7.00
CA ALA A 254 21.32 -4.42 7.35
C ALA A 254 21.30 -4.83 8.83
N PHE A 255 22.46 -5.23 9.39
CA PHE A 255 22.55 -5.56 10.82
C PHE A 255 22.34 -4.34 11.72
N ALA A 256 23.00 -3.22 11.40
CA ALA A 256 22.90 -1.99 12.20
C ALA A 256 21.46 -1.47 12.24
N ALA A 257 20.80 -1.41 11.08
CA ALA A 257 19.42 -0.93 10.97
C ALA A 257 18.41 -1.89 11.59
N CYS A 258 18.60 -3.22 11.47
CA CYS A 258 17.72 -4.19 12.11
C CYS A 258 17.83 -4.13 13.64
N ALA A 259 19.05 -3.97 14.19
CA ALA A 259 19.25 -3.77 15.63
C ALA A 259 18.55 -2.49 16.12
N TRP A 260 18.76 -1.37 15.39
CA TRP A 260 18.10 -0.11 15.70
C TRP A 260 16.57 -0.23 15.69
N LEU A 261 16.00 -0.88 14.67
CA LEU A 261 14.55 -1.11 14.56
C LEU A 261 14.01 -1.90 15.76
N VAL A 262 14.69 -2.97 16.16
CA VAL A 262 14.28 -3.79 17.31
C VAL A 262 14.29 -2.97 18.61
N ASP A 263 15.33 -2.17 18.83
CA ASP A 263 15.45 -1.35 20.04
C ASP A 263 14.39 -0.24 20.07
N ALA A 264 14.18 0.44 18.94
CA ALA A 264 13.17 1.49 18.82
C ALA A 264 11.74 0.95 19.03
N VAL A 265 11.43 -0.25 18.52
CA VAL A 265 10.14 -0.89 18.77
C VAL A 265 9.94 -1.21 20.25
N LYS A 266 10.95 -1.79 20.92
CA LYS A 266 10.86 -2.09 22.35
C LYS A 266 10.68 -0.84 23.20
N GLU A 267 11.38 0.23 22.86
CA GLU A 267 11.30 1.48 23.60
C GLU A 267 9.95 2.19 23.43
N ARG A 268 9.37 2.15 22.23
CA ARG A 268 8.27 3.06 21.85
C ARG A 268 6.92 2.39 21.66
N LEU A 269 6.87 1.09 21.33
CA LEU A 269 5.62 0.42 20.99
C LEU A 269 4.75 0.22 22.24
N PRO A 270 3.53 0.79 22.30
CA PRO A 270 2.66 0.68 23.46
C PRO A 270 1.92 -0.67 23.47
N VAL A 271 2.68 -1.75 23.65
CA VAL A 271 2.18 -3.11 23.83
C VAL A 271 2.60 -3.61 25.21
N TRP A 272 1.63 -4.08 25.99
CA TRP A 272 1.85 -4.58 27.35
C TRP A 272 1.72 -6.11 27.38
N LYS A 273 2.56 -6.75 28.21
CA LYS A 273 2.46 -8.19 28.49
C LYS A 273 1.78 -8.39 29.85
N LEU A 274 0.65 -9.10 29.84
CA LEU A 274 0.05 -9.66 31.04
C LEU A 274 0.58 -11.08 31.24
N GLN A 275 1.33 -11.28 32.31
CA GLN A 275 1.91 -12.57 32.68
C GLN A 275 1.01 -13.28 33.66
N ARG A 276 0.65 -14.54 33.39
CA ARG A 276 0.02 -15.42 34.38
C ARG A 276 1.03 -16.47 34.83
N PHE A 277 1.31 -16.47 36.14
CA PHE A 277 2.22 -17.41 36.77
C PHE A 277 1.46 -18.66 37.24
N THR A 278 2.18 -19.77 37.39
CA THR A 278 1.63 -21.06 37.84
C THR A 278 1.06 -21.05 39.27
N ASP A 279 1.31 -19.98 40.03
CA ASP A 279 0.76 -19.75 41.38
C ASP A 279 -0.57 -18.96 41.38
N GLY A 280 -1.09 -18.62 40.19
CA GLY A 280 -2.34 -17.88 40.00
C GLY A 280 -2.19 -16.36 40.06
N THR A 281 -0.98 -15.83 40.30
CA THR A 281 -0.72 -14.38 40.29
C THR A 281 -0.64 -13.81 38.87
N GLN A 282 -0.96 -12.52 38.73
CA GLN A 282 -0.95 -11.81 37.45
C GLN A 282 -0.12 -10.53 37.57
N GLU A 283 0.69 -10.24 36.56
CA GLU A 283 1.53 -9.03 36.53
C GLU A 283 1.48 -8.38 35.14
N TRP A 284 1.23 -7.07 35.12
CA TRP A 284 1.35 -6.25 33.92
C TRP A 284 2.77 -5.70 33.84
N VAL A 285 3.46 -6.01 32.76
CA VAL A 285 4.81 -5.52 32.51
C VAL A 285 4.80 -4.79 31.17
N ASN A 286 5.42 -3.61 31.13
CA ASN A 286 5.66 -2.92 29.85
C ASN A 286 6.69 -3.72 29.04
N CYS A 287 6.59 -3.74 27.70
CA CYS A 287 7.56 -4.44 26.85
C CYS A 287 8.89 -3.68 26.66
N ALA A 288 9.14 -2.63 27.44
CA ALA A 288 10.37 -1.83 27.42
C ALA A 288 11.58 -2.58 28.02
#